data_AF-A0A7C1CQZ0-F1
#
_entry.id   AF-A0A7C1CQZ0-F1
#
_cell.length_a   1.000
_cell.length_b   1.000
_cell.length_c   1.000
_cell.angle_alpha   90.00
_cell.angle_beta   90.00
_cell.angle_gamma   90.00
#
_symmetry.space_group_name_H-M   'P 1'
#
loop_
_entity.id
_entity.type
_entity.pdbx_description
1 polymer ?
#
loop_
_entity_poly.entity_id
_entity_poly.type
_entity_poly.pdbx_seq_one_letter_code
_entity_poly.pdbx_strand_id
1 'polypeptide(L)'
;MVQLTGFNREQVTHMLRLADTALADNLMSFWTHNTWDMEYGGFLTRLDRHGRRLDETEKVLMMQVRMISSLAAAHRHGLKDYGYLDLADRGFDYLVNTLD
;
A
#
# COMPACT_ATOMS: atom_id res chain seq x y z
N MET A 1 33.67 -15.77 -6.75
CA MET A 1 33.14 -15.08 -5.56
C MET A 1 32.94 -13.62 -5.95
N VAL A 2 31.70 -13.20 -6.25
CA VAL A 2 31.43 -11.82 -6.69
C VAL A 2 31.64 -10.91 -5.48
N GLN A 3 32.63 -10.04 -5.53
CA GLN A 3 32.79 -9.02 -4.51
C GLN A 3 31.73 -7.94 -4.71
N LEU A 4 30.91 -7.71 -3.68
CA LEU A 4 29.96 -6.60 -3.60
C LEU A 4 30.71 -5.28 -3.34
N THR A 5 31.59 -4.85 -4.25
CA THR A 5 32.32 -3.57 -4.15
C THR A 5 31.69 -2.47 -5.02
N GLY A 6 30.35 -2.41 -5.06
CA GLY A 6 29.62 -1.69 -6.11
C GLY A 6 28.83 -0.44 -5.73
N PHE A 7 28.73 -0.05 -4.46
CA PHE A 7 28.00 1.17 -4.09
C PHE A 7 28.78 1.99 -3.06
N ASN A 8 29.01 3.27 -3.36
CA ASN A 8 29.50 4.20 -2.36
C ASN A 8 28.33 4.62 -1.43
N ARG A 9 28.65 5.09 -0.21
CA ARG A 9 27.65 5.50 0.79
C ARG A 9 26.68 6.57 0.26
N GLU A 10 27.15 7.47 -0.60
CA GLU A 10 26.33 8.55 -1.16
C GLU A 10 25.26 8.00 -2.10
N GLN A 11 25.62 7.06 -2.97
CA GLN A 11 24.68 6.40 -3.88
C GLN A 11 23.59 5.65 -3.12
N VAL A 12 23.96 4.89 -2.08
CA VAL A 12 22.98 4.20 -1.23
C VAL A 12 22.05 5.18 -0.54
N THR A 13 22.59 6.27 0.00
CA THR A 13 21.80 7.31 0.67
C THR A 13 20.85 8.00 -0.32
N HIS A 14 21.31 8.24 -1.55
CA HIS A 14 20.49 8.83 -2.60
C HIS A 14 19.35 7.90 -3.01
N MET A 15 19.62 6.62 -3.25
CA MET A 15 18.60 5.63 -3.60
C MET A 15 17.57 5.45 -2.47
N LEU A 16 18.02 5.46 -1.21
CA LEU A 16 17.12 5.38 -0.06
C LEU A 16 16.15 6.58 -0.04
N ARG A 17 16.65 7.80 -0.20
CA ARG A 17 15.78 9.00 -0.26
C ARG A 17 14.78 8.93 -1.41
N LEU A 18 15.21 8.49 -2.60
CA LEU A 18 14.29 8.32 -3.73
C LEU A 18 13.23 7.26 -3.44
N ALA A 19 13.59 6.16 -2.80
CA ALA A 19 12.66 5.11 -2.41
C ALA A 19 11.66 5.62 -1.36
N ASP A 20 12.12 6.36 -0.36
CA ASP A 20 11.26 6.93 0.69
C ASP A 20 10.25 7.93 0.10
N THR A 21 10.71 8.85 -0.76
CA THR A 21 9.83 9.79 -1.47
C THR A 21 8.84 9.06 -2.38
N ALA A 22 9.30 8.07 -3.16
CA ALA A 22 8.42 7.29 -4.03
C ALA A 22 7.39 6.47 -3.24
N LEU A 23 7.77 5.94 -2.07
CA LEU A 23 6.88 5.21 -1.19
C LEU A 23 5.81 6.13 -0.61
N ALA A 24 6.21 7.27 -0.03
CA ALA A 24 5.31 8.19 0.66
C ALA A 24 4.38 8.94 -0.32
N ASP A 25 4.96 9.59 -1.32
CA ASP A 25 4.26 10.60 -2.12
C ASP A 25 3.54 10.02 -3.34
N ASN A 26 3.94 8.82 -3.77
CA ASN A 26 3.37 8.17 -4.94
C ASN A 26 2.66 6.87 -4.55
N LEU A 27 3.40 5.85 -4.12
CA LEU A 27 2.84 4.51 -3.97
C LEU A 27 1.77 4.43 -2.88
N MET A 28 2.11 4.76 -1.64
CA MET A 28 1.18 4.61 -0.52
C MET A 28 0.02 5.59 -0.62
N SER A 29 0.26 6.83 -1.05
CA SER A 29 -0.79 7.79 -1.34
C SER A 29 -1.77 7.25 -2.39
N PHE A 30 -1.29 6.72 -3.52
CA PHE A 30 -2.16 6.17 -4.57
C PHE A 30 -3.07 5.06 -4.06
N TRP A 31 -2.52 4.03 -3.41
CA TRP A 31 -3.31 2.89 -2.97
C TRP A 31 -4.31 3.29 -1.87
N THR A 32 -3.91 4.16 -0.94
CA THR A 32 -4.78 4.60 0.17
C THR A 32 -6.00 5.37 -0.32
N HIS A 33 -5.85 6.23 -1.33
CA HIS A 33 -6.95 7.05 -1.84
C HIS A 33 -7.88 6.33 -2.80
N ASN A 34 -7.38 5.39 -3.60
CA ASN A 34 -8.14 4.88 -4.76
C ASN A 34 -8.80 3.52 -4.53
N THR A 35 -8.43 2.80 -3.48
CA THR A 35 -8.76 1.36 -3.38
C THR A 35 -9.88 1.06 -2.40
N TRP A 36 -10.11 1.89 -1.38
CA TRP A 36 -11.12 1.59 -0.39
C TRP A 36 -12.53 1.68 -0.99
N ASP A 37 -13.31 0.62 -0.82
CA ASP A 37 -14.71 0.62 -1.18
C ASP A 37 -15.55 1.27 -0.07
N MET A 38 -16.07 2.46 -0.36
CA MET A 38 -16.86 3.22 0.60
C MET A 38 -18.25 2.61 0.85
N GLU A 39 -18.76 1.77 -0.06
CA GLU A 39 -20.11 1.20 0.05
C GLU A 39 -20.12 -0.11 0.84
N TYR A 40 -19.22 -1.05 0.49
CA TYR A 40 -19.21 -2.39 1.07
C TYR A 40 -17.96 -2.69 1.92
N GLY A 41 -17.02 -1.75 2.03
CA GLY A 41 -15.73 -1.98 2.66
C GLY A 41 -14.82 -2.92 1.86
N GLY A 42 -13.58 -3.07 2.34
CA GLY A 42 -12.54 -3.80 1.64
C GLY A 42 -11.94 -3.00 0.48
N PHE A 43 -11.03 -3.63 -0.25
CA PHE A 43 -10.19 -2.99 -1.26
C PHE A 43 -10.54 -3.44 -2.68
N LEU A 44 -10.91 -2.50 -3.54
CA LEU A 44 -11.03 -2.67 -4.99
C LEU A 44 -9.68 -2.31 -5.63
N THR A 45 -8.94 -3.31 -6.07
CA THR A 45 -7.55 -3.14 -6.51
C THR A 45 -7.36 -3.21 -8.03
N ARG A 46 -8.44 -3.37 -8.80
CA ARG A 46 -8.42 -3.35 -10.26
C ARG A 46 -8.54 -1.91 -10.75
N LEU A 47 -7.41 -1.20 -10.75
CA LEU A 47 -7.34 0.21 -11.09
C LEU A 47 -6.58 0.42 -12.39
N ASP A 48 -6.96 1.43 -13.16
CA ASP A 48 -6.13 1.95 -14.24
C ASP A 48 -4.99 2.83 -13.70
N ARG A 49 -4.13 3.31 -14.60
CA ARG A 49 -2.98 4.18 -14.25
C ARG A 49 -3.36 5.52 -13.61
N HIS A 50 -4.64 5.91 -13.67
CA HIS A 50 -5.17 7.13 -13.10
C HIS A 50 -5.94 6.87 -11.79
N GLY A 51 -5.94 5.63 -11.28
CA GLY A 51 -6.66 5.26 -10.07
C GLY A 51 -8.16 5.01 -10.30
N ARG A 52 -8.62 4.99 -11.55
CA ARG A 52 -10.02 4.71 -11.86
C ARG A 52 -10.27 3.21 -11.79
N ARG A 53 -11.35 2.83 -11.14
CA ARG A 53 -11.80 1.44 -11.02
C ARG A 53 -12.14 0.89 -12.41
N LEU A 54 -11.55 -0.25 -12.75
CA LEU A 54 -11.87 -1.02 -13.95
C LEU A 54 -13.03 -2.00 -13.70
N ASP A 55 -13.29 -2.28 -12.42
CA ASP A 55 -14.42 -3.05 -11.93
C ASP A 55 -14.74 -2.54 -10.51
N GLU A 56 -16.03 -2.55 -10.16
CA GLU A 56 -16.56 -2.05 -8.90
C GLU A 56 -16.90 -3.17 -7.92
N THR A 57 -16.77 -4.44 -8.33
CA THR A 57 -17.32 -5.57 -7.58
C THR A 57 -16.29 -6.60 -7.12
N GLU A 58 -15.27 -6.91 -7.92
CA GLU A 58 -14.32 -7.98 -7.61
C GLU A 58 -13.35 -7.60 -6.48
N LYS A 59 -13.42 -8.33 -5.36
CA LYS A 59 -12.48 -8.24 -4.24
C LYS A 59 -11.71 -9.54 -4.08
N VAL A 60 -10.45 -9.52 -4.51
CA VAL A 60 -9.55 -10.68 -4.41
C VAL A 60 -8.96 -10.75 -3.01
N LEU A 61 -9.16 -11.88 -2.31
CA LEU A 61 -8.67 -12.10 -0.93
C LEU A 61 -7.18 -11.78 -0.77
N MET A 62 -6.33 -12.28 -1.68
CA MET A 62 -4.89 -12.03 -1.62
C MET A 62 -4.56 -10.54 -1.71
N MET A 63 -5.35 -9.75 -2.44
CA MET A 63 -5.16 -8.30 -2.51
C MET A 63 -5.61 -7.61 -1.23
N GLN A 64 -6.66 -8.09 -0.56
CA GLN A 64 -7.05 -7.58 0.76
C GLN A 64 -5.91 -7.72 1.77
N VAL A 65 -5.34 -8.93 1.88
CA VAL A 65 -4.25 -9.23 2.81
C VAL A 65 -3.01 -8.39 2.51
N ARG A 66 -2.68 -8.20 1.22
CA ARG A 66 -1.55 -7.36 0.80
C ARG A 66 -1.77 -5.90 1.14
N MET A 67 -2.98 -5.38 0.97
CA MET A 67 -3.31 -3.99 1.33
C MET A 67 -3.16 -3.77 2.82
N ILE A 68 -3.78 -4.61 3.65
CA ILE A 68 -3.68 -4.54 5.13
C ILE A 68 -2.22 -4.56 5.57
N SER A 69 -1.45 -5.54 5.06
CA SER A 69 -0.04 -5.70 5.42
C SER A 69 0.81 -4.49 5.02
N SER A 70 0.56 -3.93 3.82
CA SER A 70 1.30 -2.78 3.30
C SER A 70 0.97 -1.50 4.06
N LEU A 71 -0.30 -1.26 4.36
CA LEU A 71 -0.77 -0.11 5.14
C LEU A 71 -0.21 -0.15 6.57
N ALA A 72 -0.28 -1.32 7.24
CA ALA A 72 0.30 -1.50 8.56
C ALA A 72 1.84 -1.33 8.55
N ALA A 73 2.52 -1.81 7.50
CA ALA A 73 3.96 -1.63 7.34
C ALA A 73 4.34 -0.16 7.11
N ALA A 74 3.58 0.57 6.28
CA ALA A 74 3.77 2.00 6.03
C ALA A 74 3.63 2.81 7.33
N HIS A 75 2.61 2.50 8.15
CA HIS A 75 2.47 3.12 9.45
C HIS A 75 3.65 2.83 10.38
N ARG A 76 4.11 1.57 10.47
CA ARG A 76 5.29 1.20 11.26
C ARG A 76 6.58 1.86 10.76
N HIS A 77 6.68 2.12 9.46
CA HIS A 77 7.79 2.84 8.85
C HIS A 77 7.80 4.34 9.21
N GLY A 78 6.69 4.87 9.71
CA GLY A 78 6.56 6.25 10.17
C GLY A 78 5.71 7.14 9.27
N LEU A 79 5.15 6.61 8.19
CA LEU A 79 4.18 7.34 7.36
C LEU A 79 2.85 7.41 8.12
N LYS A 80 2.28 8.60 8.32
CA LYS A 80 1.06 8.77 9.14
C LYS A 80 0.01 9.69 8.51
N ASP A 81 0.34 10.34 7.40
CA ASP A 81 -0.42 11.48 6.87
C ASP A 81 -1.81 11.11 6.30
N TYR A 82 -2.06 9.82 6.06
CA TYR A 82 -3.29 9.34 5.41
C TYR A 82 -4.04 8.26 6.22
N GLY A 83 -3.83 8.18 7.54
CA GLY A 83 -4.57 7.23 8.39
C GLY A 83 -4.33 5.77 8.02
N TYR A 84 -3.11 5.41 7.63
CA TYR A 84 -2.79 4.08 7.13
C TYR A 84 -3.13 2.95 8.10
N LEU A 85 -2.90 3.14 9.40
CA LEU A 85 -3.25 2.14 10.41
C LEU A 85 -4.76 1.95 10.48
N ASP A 86 -5.52 3.05 10.57
CA ASP A 86 -6.98 3.00 10.60
C ASP A 86 -7.55 2.30 9.36
N LEU A 87 -6.98 2.54 8.17
CA LEU A 87 -7.41 1.87 6.96
C LEU A 87 -7.02 0.38 6.94
N ALA A 88 -5.87 0.01 7.51
CA ALA A 88 -5.47 -1.38 7.69
C ALA A 88 -6.43 -2.12 8.64
N ASP A 89 -6.81 -1.48 9.75
CA ASP A 89 -7.74 -2.02 10.74
C ASP A 89 -9.12 -2.24 10.13
N ARG A 90 -9.66 -1.26 9.39
CA ARG A 90 -10.91 -1.42 8.64
C ARG A 90 -10.85 -2.56 7.61
N GLY A 91 -9.70 -2.73 6.97
CA GLY A 91 -9.47 -3.84 6.05
C GLY A 91 -9.46 -5.20 6.75
N PHE A 92 -8.86 -5.29 7.93
CA PHE A 92 -8.90 -6.48 8.76
C PHE A 92 -10.32 -6.80 9.23
N ASP A 93 -11.06 -5.80 9.70
CA ASP A 93 -12.46 -5.95 10.10
C ASP A 93 -13.33 -6.46 8.97
N TYR A 94 -13.12 -5.97 7.74
CA TYR A 94 -13.79 -6.50 6.54
C TYR A 94 -13.47 -7.99 6.33
N LEU A 95 -12.22 -8.41 6.53
CA LEU A 95 -11.84 -9.80 6.33
C LEU A 95 -12.50 -10.76 7.33
N VAL A 96 -12.57 -10.36 8.61
CA VAL A 96 -13.04 -11.27 9.67
C VAL A 96 -14.55 -11.26 9.87
N ASN A 97 -15.23 -10.21 9.45
CA ASN A 97 -16.68 -10.05 9.68
C ASN A 97 -17.53 -10.16 8.41
N THR A 98 -16.94 -10.19 7.21
CA THR A 98 -17.69 -10.16 5.94
C THR A 98 -17.38 -11.32 5.00
N LEU A 99 -16.23 -11.99 5.13
CA LEU A 99 -15.94 -13.20 4.34
C LEU A 99 -16.51 -14.42 5.07
N ASP A 100 -17.67 -14.88 4.59
CA ASP A 100 -18.22 -16.21 4.89
C ASP A 100 -17.46 -17.32 4.16
#